data_AF-A0A5J5YP04-F1
#
_entry.id   AF-A0A5J5YP04-F1
#
_cell.length_a   1.000
_cell.length_b   1.000
_cell.length_c   1.000
_cell.angle_alpha   90.00
_cell.angle_beta   90.00
_cell.angle_gamma   90.00
#
_symmetry.space_group_name_H-M   'P 1'
#
loop_
_entity.id
_entity.type
_entity.pdbx_description
1 polymer ?
#
loop_
_entity_poly.entity_id
_entity_poly.type
_entity_poly.pdbx_seq_one_letter_code
_entity_poly.pdbx_strand_id
1 'polypeptide(L)'
;NHGCNRKVTLRCQEKELAGELPGPRYGHTISVVHSRGKTACVVFGGRSYLPPAERTTENWNTVADCPPLVYLLDLEFGCCSAYSLPELADGQSFHLALAREDCVYFLGGHILSSDCRPPRLFRLRVELLLGSPLLSCDTLNDGFSITSAIATLTSSAHEYIILGGYQSESQKRMQCTSVALDDVGIRIKSREPPQWSSDISQSRTWFGGNLEKGSALIAVPSEGNTASPDV
;
A
#
# COMPACT_ATOMS: atom_id res chain seq x y z
N ASN A 1 -30.99 31.33 -9.73
CA ASN A 1 -30.06 30.24 -9.33
C ASN A 1 -30.21 29.05 -10.27
N HIS A 2 -29.51 29.07 -11.40
CA HIS A 2 -29.52 27.93 -12.33
C HIS A 2 -28.64 26.82 -11.78
N GLY A 3 -29.25 25.67 -11.50
CA GLY A 3 -28.59 24.49 -10.98
C GLY A 3 -27.48 24.03 -11.93
N CYS A 4 -26.25 24.03 -11.44
CA CYS A 4 -25.15 23.35 -12.11
C CYS A 4 -25.43 21.82 -12.05
N ASN A 5 -25.50 21.14 -13.20
CA ASN A 5 -25.56 19.68 -13.21
C ASN A 5 -24.29 19.12 -12.57
N ARG A 6 -24.40 18.06 -11.73
CA ARG A 6 -23.28 17.43 -10.99
C ARG A 6 -22.25 16.68 -11.87
N LYS A 7 -22.10 17.07 -13.14
CA LYS A 7 -21.18 16.46 -14.10
C LYS A 7 -19.75 16.82 -13.73
N VAL A 8 -18.92 15.80 -13.52
CA VAL A 8 -17.48 15.94 -13.31
C VAL A 8 -16.73 15.60 -14.60
N THR A 9 -15.69 16.36 -14.94
CA THR A 9 -14.77 16.06 -16.05
C THR A 9 -13.38 15.85 -15.46
N LEU A 10 -12.78 14.70 -15.75
CA LEU A 10 -11.44 14.36 -15.28
C LEU A 10 -10.38 14.68 -16.34
N ARG A 11 -9.15 14.93 -15.90
CA ARG A 11 -7.98 15.08 -16.76
C ARG A 11 -6.85 14.22 -16.19
N CYS A 12 -6.26 13.40 -17.03
CA CYS A 12 -5.03 12.67 -16.73
C CYS A 12 -3.87 13.32 -17.47
N GLN A 13 -2.72 13.44 -16.82
CA GLN A 13 -1.47 13.93 -17.42
C GLN A 13 -0.40 12.89 -17.14
N GLU A 14 0.17 12.34 -18.22
CA GLU A 14 1.36 11.51 -18.11
C GLU A 14 2.55 12.39 -17.73
N LYS A 15 3.30 11.97 -16.71
CA LYS A 15 4.49 12.66 -16.24
C LYS A 15 5.70 11.81 -16.59
N GLU A 16 6.57 12.35 -17.43
CA GLU A 16 7.88 11.74 -17.69
C GLU A 16 8.75 11.84 -16.44
N LEU A 17 9.44 10.75 -16.14
CA LEU A 17 10.35 10.64 -15.01
C LEU A 17 11.76 10.36 -15.52
N ALA A 18 12.75 11.04 -14.95
CA ALA A 18 14.17 10.85 -15.24
C ALA A 18 14.95 10.48 -13.98
N GLY A 19 16.11 9.83 -14.15
CA GLY A 19 16.97 9.39 -13.04
C GLY A 19 16.85 7.90 -12.76
N GLU A 20 16.87 7.52 -11.48
CA GLU A 20 16.91 6.12 -11.03
C GLU A 20 15.49 5.55 -10.90
N LEU A 21 14.91 5.13 -12.02
CA LEU A 21 13.52 4.72 -12.07
C LEU A 21 13.26 3.35 -11.38
N PRO A 22 12.12 3.17 -10.69
CA PRO A 22 11.74 1.88 -10.12
C PRO A 22 11.41 0.79 -11.16
N GLY A 23 11.25 1.14 -12.43
CA GLY A 23 10.79 0.21 -13.46
C GLY A 23 9.35 -0.29 -13.23
N PRO A 24 8.79 -1.05 -14.19
CA PRO A 24 7.40 -1.51 -14.13
C PRO A 24 7.18 -2.52 -12.99
N ARG A 25 6.18 -2.26 -12.13
CA ARG A 25 5.87 -3.11 -10.96
C ARG A 25 4.42 -2.96 -10.51
N TYR A 26 3.91 -3.95 -9.77
CA TYR A 26 2.57 -3.95 -9.17
C TYR A 26 2.60 -4.40 -7.71
N GLY A 27 1.54 -4.12 -6.94
CA GLY A 27 1.50 -4.43 -5.51
C GLY A 27 2.51 -3.64 -4.67
N HIS A 28 3.05 -2.53 -5.21
CA HIS A 28 3.84 -1.55 -4.50
C HIS A 28 2.94 -0.48 -3.88
N THR A 29 3.51 0.36 -3.02
CA THR A 29 2.81 1.54 -2.51
C THR A 29 3.47 2.81 -3.02
N ILE A 30 2.66 3.87 -3.13
CA ILE A 30 3.11 5.24 -3.34
C ILE A 30 2.47 6.12 -2.28
N SER A 31 3.25 7.00 -1.66
CA SER A 31 2.79 7.89 -0.59
C SER A 31 3.40 9.27 -0.74
N VAL A 32 2.64 10.31 -0.46
CA VAL A 32 3.13 11.70 -0.51
C VAL A 32 3.66 12.08 0.87
N VAL A 33 4.85 12.66 0.91
CA VAL A 33 5.46 13.23 2.12
C VAL A 33 5.65 14.73 1.96
N HIS A 34 5.53 15.45 3.08
CA HIS A 34 5.73 16.88 3.19
C HIS A 34 6.83 17.17 4.20
N SER A 35 7.86 17.88 3.80
CA SER A 35 8.99 18.21 4.67
C SER A 35 9.53 19.59 4.35
N ARG A 36 9.59 20.46 5.36
CA ARG A 36 10.16 21.82 5.26
C ARG A 36 9.58 22.65 4.09
N GLY A 37 8.28 22.49 3.85
CA GLY A 37 7.55 23.19 2.77
C GLY A 37 7.72 22.59 1.37
N LYS A 38 8.42 21.46 1.24
CA LYS A 38 8.58 20.71 -0.01
C LYS A 38 7.75 19.43 0.03
N THR A 39 7.43 18.90 -1.15
CA THR A 39 6.65 17.66 -1.33
C THR A 39 7.41 16.69 -2.21
N ALA A 40 7.36 15.40 -1.88
CA ALA A 40 7.85 14.32 -2.73
C ALA A 40 6.96 13.09 -2.59
N CYS A 41 6.99 12.19 -3.58
CA CYS A 41 6.37 10.88 -3.45
C CYS A 41 7.42 9.83 -3.10
N VAL A 42 7.09 9.00 -2.12
CA VAL A 42 7.83 7.79 -1.72
C VAL A 42 7.21 6.61 -2.44
N VAL A 43 8.00 5.82 -3.16
CA VAL A 43 7.59 4.54 -3.75
C VAL A 43 8.40 3.42 -3.14
N PHE A 44 7.72 2.33 -2.75
CA PHE A 44 8.38 1.19 -2.12
C PHE A 44 7.71 -0.15 -2.42
N GLY A 45 8.56 -1.18 -2.57
CA GLY A 45 8.19 -2.58 -2.75
C GLY A 45 7.54 -2.89 -4.10
N GLY A 46 6.73 -3.94 -4.10
CA GLY A 46 6.04 -4.48 -5.27
C GLY A 46 6.72 -5.68 -5.90
N ARG A 47 6.09 -6.19 -6.95
CA ARG A 47 6.55 -7.30 -7.79
C ARG A 47 6.69 -6.85 -9.23
N SER A 48 7.60 -7.49 -9.92
CA SER A 48 7.77 -7.38 -11.37
C SER A 48 7.92 -8.76 -11.98
N TYR A 49 7.73 -8.85 -13.30
CA TYR A 49 8.18 -10.03 -14.04
C TYR A 49 9.69 -10.18 -13.93
N LEU A 50 10.17 -11.40 -14.21
CA LEU A 50 11.60 -11.66 -14.31
C LEU A 50 12.27 -10.71 -15.33
N PRO A 51 13.51 -10.28 -15.06
CA PRO A 51 14.28 -9.46 -16.00
C PRO A 51 14.39 -10.13 -17.38
N PRO A 52 14.53 -9.36 -18.47
CA PRO A 52 14.61 -9.93 -19.83
C PRO A 52 15.70 -10.99 -20.01
N ALA A 53 16.80 -10.90 -19.25
CA ALA A 53 17.90 -11.87 -19.30
C ALA A 53 17.54 -13.26 -18.73
N GLU A 54 16.52 -13.33 -17.87
CA GLU A 54 16.10 -14.55 -17.16
C GLU A 54 14.71 -15.05 -17.63
N ARG A 55 13.99 -14.23 -18.42
CA ARG A 55 12.63 -14.52 -18.86
C ARG A 55 12.62 -15.34 -20.15
N THR A 56 11.96 -16.50 -20.08
CA THR A 56 11.70 -17.43 -21.16
C THR A 56 10.19 -17.59 -21.38
N THR A 57 9.79 -18.30 -22.42
CA THR A 57 8.38 -18.63 -22.65
C THR A 57 7.80 -19.55 -21.58
N GLU A 58 8.63 -20.37 -20.93
CA GLU A 58 8.20 -21.31 -19.89
C GLU A 58 7.94 -20.63 -18.54
N ASN A 59 8.70 -19.57 -18.23
CA ASN A 59 8.53 -18.78 -17.01
C ASN A 59 7.92 -17.40 -17.28
N TRP A 60 7.20 -17.25 -18.40
CA TRP A 60 6.76 -15.95 -18.91
C TRP A 60 5.97 -15.13 -17.89
N ASN A 61 5.13 -15.78 -17.08
CA ASN A 61 4.30 -15.12 -16.07
C ASN A 61 4.90 -15.17 -14.66
N THR A 62 6.13 -15.68 -14.51
CA THR A 62 6.81 -15.73 -13.21
C THR A 62 7.19 -14.32 -12.78
N VAL A 63 6.95 -14.04 -11.50
CA VAL A 63 7.23 -12.75 -10.86
C VAL A 63 8.20 -12.93 -9.71
N ALA A 64 8.94 -11.87 -9.41
CA ALA A 64 9.79 -11.75 -8.23
C ALA A 64 9.44 -10.45 -7.49
N ASP A 65 9.71 -10.40 -6.18
CA ASP A 65 9.66 -9.12 -5.47
C ASP A 65 10.77 -8.21 -6.01
N CYS A 66 10.45 -6.93 -6.17
CA CYS A 66 11.43 -5.94 -6.59
C CYS A 66 12.50 -5.74 -5.49
N PRO A 67 13.71 -5.29 -5.84
CA PRO A 67 14.72 -4.91 -4.85
C PRO A 67 14.14 -3.96 -3.79
N PRO A 68 14.53 -4.08 -2.51
CA PRO A 68 13.99 -3.29 -1.40
C PRO A 68 14.56 -1.87 -1.36
N LEU A 69 14.47 -1.16 -2.48
CA LEU A 69 14.86 0.23 -2.62
C LEU A 69 13.64 1.14 -2.38
N VAL A 70 13.89 2.25 -1.69
CA VAL A 70 12.95 3.37 -1.58
C VAL A 70 13.26 4.35 -2.69
N TYR A 71 12.24 4.74 -3.44
CA TYR A 71 12.37 5.73 -4.50
C TYR A 71 11.72 7.03 -4.06
N LEU A 72 12.42 8.15 -4.22
CA LEU A 72 11.85 9.48 -4.07
C LEU A 72 11.60 10.07 -5.44
N LEU A 73 10.37 10.52 -5.65
CA LEU A 73 9.89 11.17 -6.86
C LEU A 73 9.59 12.64 -6.56
N ASP A 74 10.31 13.53 -7.21
CA ASP A 74 9.96 14.94 -7.29
C ASP A 74 9.00 15.15 -8.47
N LEU A 75 7.73 15.45 -8.18
CA LEU A 75 6.71 15.65 -9.21
C LEU A 75 6.80 17.01 -9.89
N GLU A 76 7.48 17.99 -9.30
CA GLU A 76 7.70 19.30 -9.91
C GLU A 76 8.65 19.13 -11.10
N PHE A 77 9.83 18.57 -10.84
CA PHE A 77 10.88 18.42 -11.84
C PHE A 77 10.85 17.09 -12.60
N GLY A 78 10.07 16.10 -12.14
CA GLY A 78 10.03 14.77 -12.76
C GLY A 78 11.31 13.96 -12.51
N CYS A 79 11.97 14.18 -11.37
CA CYS A 79 13.22 13.50 -11.03
C CYS A 79 12.98 12.35 -10.05
N CYS A 80 13.70 11.25 -10.24
CA CYS A 80 13.66 10.08 -9.38
C CYS A 80 15.05 9.71 -8.86
N SER A 81 15.14 9.40 -7.58
CA SER A 81 16.36 8.89 -6.94
C SER A 81 16.04 7.66 -6.10
N ALA A 82 16.97 6.71 -6.06
CA ALA A 82 16.80 5.45 -5.34
C ALA A 82 17.70 5.40 -4.09
N TYR A 83 17.18 4.83 -3.01
CA TYR A 83 17.85 4.75 -1.72
C TYR A 83 17.76 3.32 -1.18
N SER A 84 18.90 2.78 -0.77
CA SER A 84 18.98 1.54 0.00
C SER A 84 19.03 1.87 1.48
N LEU A 85 18.23 1.17 2.28
CA LEU A 85 18.14 1.36 3.72
C LEU A 85 18.40 0.01 4.40
N PRO A 86 19.30 -0.06 5.39
CA PRO A 86 19.73 -1.34 5.99
C PRO A 86 18.59 -2.09 6.70
N GLU A 87 17.56 -1.38 7.18
CA GLU A 87 16.39 -1.98 7.82
C GLU A 87 15.47 -2.70 6.82
N LEU A 88 15.55 -2.35 5.53
CA LEU A 88 14.73 -2.92 4.46
C LEU A 88 15.55 -3.98 3.71
N ALA A 89 15.72 -5.14 4.34
CA ALA A 89 16.58 -6.22 3.81
C ALA A 89 15.95 -7.03 2.68
N ASP A 90 14.62 -7.23 2.70
CA ASP A 90 13.91 -8.08 1.75
C ASP A 90 12.93 -7.28 0.90
N GLY A 91 12.83 -7.64 -0.38
CA GLY A 91 11.73 -7.19 -1.23
C GLY A 91 10.38 -7.66 -0.65
N GLN A 92 9.35 -6.81 -0.80
CA GLN A 92 8.01 -7.15 -0.34
C GLN A 92 6.92 -6.46 -1.16
N SER A 93 5.72 -7.05 -1.17
CA SER A 93 4.56 -6.53 -1.90
C SER A 93 3.27 -6.61 -1.07
N PHE A 94 2.24 -5.90 -1.52
CA PHE A 94 0.90 -5.89 -0.92
C PHE A 94 0.86 -5.46 0.55
N HIS A 95 1.85 -4.67 0.98
CA HIS A 95 1.87 -4.02 2.29
C HIS A 95 0.99 -2.76 2.27
N LEU A 96 0.65 -2.27 3.46
CA LEU A 96 0.02 -0.96 3.63
C LEU A 96 1.09 0.13 3.75
N ALA A 97 0.80 1.33 3.25
CA ALA A 97 1.57 2.53 3.49
C ALA A 97 0.65 3.63 4.01
N LEU A 98 0.94 4.18 5.19
CA LEU A 98 0.19 5.27 5.80
C LEU A 98 1.14 6.45 6.00
N ALA A 99 0.84 7.60 5.40
CA ALA A 99 1.71 8.77 5.43
C ALA A 99 1.15 9.88 6.33
N ARG A 100 2.05 10.55 7.05
CA ARG A 100 1.77 11.76 7.82
C ARG A 100 3.02 12.64 7.80
N GLU A 101 2.87 13.87 7.32
CA GLU A 101 3.97 14.83 7.20
C GLU A 101 5.19 14.23 6.47
N ASP A 102 6.35 14.19 7.13
CA ASP A 102 7.61 13.69 6.61
C ASP A 102 7.80 12.17 6.80
N CYS A 103 6.79 11.47 7.31
CA CYS A 103 6.86 10.06 7.66
C CYS A 103 5.91 9.18 6.84
N VAL A 104 6.37 7.98 6.48
CA VAL A 104 5.57 6.89 5.91
C VAL A 104 5.73 5.64 6.77
N TYR A 105 4.61 5.07 7.18
CA TYR A 105 4.55 3.82 7.93
C TYR A 105 4.21 2.66 7.01
N PHE A 106 5.14 1.73 6.82
CA PHE A 106 4.91 0.50 6.06
C PHE A 106 4.52 -0.63 7.01
N LEU A 107 3.38 -1.27 6.75
CA LEU A 107 2.79 -2.27 7.65
C LEU A 107 2.42 -3.56 6.90
N GLY A 108 2.82 -4.69 7.47
CA GLY A 108 2.61 -6.01 6.90
C GLY A 108 3.39 -6.18 5.59
N GLY A 109 2.81 -6.92 4.64
CA GLY A 109 3.43 -7.25 3.37
C GLY A 109 3.69 -8.75 3.21
N HIS A 110 3.96 -9.14 1.97
CA HIS A 110 4.35 -10.49 1.59
C HIS A 110 5.77 -10.50 1.07
N ILE A 111 6.58 -11.44 1.53
CA ILE A 111 7.89 -11.75 0.98
C ILE A 111 7.74 -13.04 0.18
N LEU A 112 7.85 -12.94 -1.14
CA LEU A 112 7.64 -14.01 -2.10
C LEU A 112 8.74 -15.07 -2.02
N SER A 113 10.01 -14.66 -1.83
CA SER A 113 11.16 -15.59 -1.80
C SER A 113 11.09 -16.61 -0.66
N SER A 114 10.54 -16.21 0.49
CA SER A 114 10.37 -17.05 1.67
C SER A 114 8.92 -17.45 1.94
N ASP A 115 7.99 -17.07 1.05
CA ASP A 115 6.55 -17.28 1.17
C ASP A 115 5.99 -16.93 2.58
N CYS A 116 6.35 -15.76 3.09
CA CYS A 116 6.00 -15.37 4.45
C CYS A 116 5.35 -13.98 4.53
N ARG A 117 4.55 -13.78 5.58
CA ARG A 117 3.87 -12.52 5.91
C ARG A 117 4.33 -12.05 7.28
N PRO A 118 5.52 -11.47 7.40
CA PRO A 118 6.05 -11.10 8.70
C PRO A 118 5.25 -9.92 9.29
N PRO A 119 5.07 -9.83 10.62
CA PRO A 119 4.36 -8.73 11.27
C PRO A 119 5.22 -7.44 11.32
N ARG A 120 5.76 -7.03 10.18
CA ARG A 120 6.68 -5.88 10.08
C ARG A 120 5.92 -4.57 10.19
N LEU A 121 6.54 -3.61 10.87
CA LEU A 121 6.15 -2.22 10.89
C LEU A 121 7.40 -1.37 10.80
N PHE A 122 7.54 -0.65 9.70
CA PHE A 122 8.64 0.29 9.48
C PHE A 122 8.12 1.71 9.49
N ARG A 123 8.90 2.62 10.08
CA ARG A 123 8.72 4.07 9.93
C ARG A 123 9.85 4.61 9.09
N LEU A 124 9.55 4.98 7.85
CA LEU A 124 10.45 5.76 7.02
C LEU A 124 10.21 7.24 7.29
N ARG A 125 11.28 7.99 7.56
CA ARG A 125 11.27 9.45 7.64
C ARG A 125 12.09 10.05 6.51
N VAL A 126 11.55 11.08 5.86
CA VAL A 126 12.13 11.74 4.69
C VAL A 126 12.25 13.25 4.92
N GLU A 127 13.46 13.74 5.12
CA GLU A 127 13.72 15.18 5.22
C GLU A 127 14.20 15.77 3.90
N LEU A 128 13.42 16.67 3.31
CA LEU A 128 13.70 17.29 2.02
C LEU A 128 14.57 18.55 2.19
N LEU A 129 15.87 18.36 2.39
CA LEU A 129 16.86 19.43 2.59
C LEU A 129 17.14 20.21 1.29
N LEU A 130 17.94 21.29 1.39
CA LEU A 130 18.54 21.92 0.22
C LEU A 130 19.72 21.05 -0.23
N GLY A 131 19.63 20.46 -1.42
CA GLY A 131 20.58 19.46 -1.92
C GLY A 131 19.99 18.06 -1.85
N SER A 132 20.67 17.14 -1.15
CA SER A 132 20.22 15.75 -1.01
C SER A 132 19.21 15.58 0.13
N PRO A 133 18.15 14.77 -0.05
CA PRO A 133 17.25 14.42 1.03
C PRO A 133 17.96 13.51 2.05
N LEU A 134 17.52 13.56 3.30
CA LEU A 134 17.95 12.67 4.36
C LEU A 134 16.84 11.66 4.64
N LEU A 135 17.17 10.36 4.57
CA LEU A 135 16.24 9.28 4.86
C LEU A 135 16.72 8.52 6.09
N SER A 136 15.78 8.15 6.95
CA SER A 136 16.02 7.24 8.07
C SER A 136 14.86 6.27 8.18
N CYS A 137 15.12 5.03 8.57
CA CYS A 137 14.10 4.00 8.73
C CYS A 137 14.22 3.36 10.10
N ASP A 138 13.12 3.29 10.83
CA ASP A 138 13.05 2.60 12.12
C ASP A 138 12.20 1.35 12.00
N THR A 139 12.62 0.26 12.66
CA THR A 139 11.77 -0.93 12.85
C THR A 139 11.02 -0.80 14.17
N LEU A 140 9.70 -0.95 14.13
CA LEU A 140 8.82 -0.86 15.30
C LEU A 140 8.25 -2.24 15.67
N ASN A 141 7.96 -2.45 16.95
CA ASN A 141 7.63 -3.79 17.49
C ASN A 141 6.13 -4.17 17.40
N ASP A 142 5.23 -3.22 17.13
CA ASP A 142 3.78 -3.42 17.22
C ASP A 142 3.10 -3.69 15.86
N GLY A 143 3.86 -4.19 14.89
CA GLY A 143 3.32 -4.62 13.61
C GLY A 143 2.45 -5.87 13.70
N PHE A 144 1.72 -6.18 12.63
CA PHE A 144 0.94 -7.40 12.53
C PHE A 144 0.94 -7.95 11.11
N SER A 145 0.80 -9.28 11.00
CA SER A 145 0.82 -9.98 9.73
C SER A 145 -0.44 -9.68 8.92
N ILE A 146 -0.27 -9.03 7.77
CA ILE A 146 -1.36 -8.68 6.88
C ILE A 146 -0.86 -8.42 5.45
N THR A 147 -1.66 -8.78 4.46
CA THR A 147 -1.45 -8.42 3.05
C THR A 147 -2.75 -7.98 2.39
N SER A 148 -2.68 -7.08 1.41
CA SER A 148 -3.82 -6.66 0.56
C SER A 148 -5.02 -6.13 1.35
N ALA A 149 -4.75 -5.39 2.42
CA ALA A 149 -5.77 -4.81 3.27
C ALA A 149 -6.27 -3.47 2.75
N ILE A 150 -7.44 -3.08 3.24
CA ILE A 150 -8.07 -1.80 2.94
C ILE A 150 -7.86 -0.89 4.15
N ALA A 151 -7.26 0.27 3.92
CA ALA A 151 -7.19 1.34 4.90
C ALA A 151 -8.19 2.44 4.50
N THR A 152 -9.12 2.76 5.40
CA THR A 152 -10.07 3.88 5.22
C THR A 152 -9.82 4.94 6.28
N LEU A 153 -9.70 6.20 5.84
CA LEU A 153 -9.51 7.34 6.74
C LEU A 153 -10.84 7.67 7.43
N THR A 154 -10.84 7.82 8.75
CA THR A 154 -12.01 8.23 9.52
C THR A 154 -12.26 9.74 9.38
N SER A 155 -13.23 10.28 10.11
CA SER A 155 -13.48 11.73 10.14
C SER A 155 -12.35 12.54 10.81
N SER A 156 -11.49 11.88 11.59
CA SER A 156 -10.32 12.49 12.23
C SER A 156 -9.11 12.40 11.31
N ALA A 157 -8.33 13.49 11.22
CA ALA A 157 -7.13 13.52 10.41
C ALA A 157 -6.12 12.46 10.90
N HIS A 158 -5.56 11.69 9.97
CA HIS A 158 -4.58 10.63 10.22
C HIS A 158 -5.03 9.49 11.15
N GLU A 159 -6.35 9.29 11.28
CA GLU A 159 -6.92 8.09 11.89
C GLU A 159 -7.50 7.18 10.80
N TYR A 160 -7.14 5.91 10.85
CA TYR A 160 -7.50 4.92 9.86
C TYR A 160 -8.18 3.73 10.51
N ILE A 161 -9.10 3.12 9.77
CA ILE A 161 -9.59 1.77 10.02
C ILE A 161 -9.00 0.85 8.96
N ILE A 162 -8.33 -0.22 9.41
CA ILE A 162 -7.79 -1.28 8.58
C ILE A 162 -8.71 -2.48 8.68
N LEU A 163 -9.20 -2.92 7.53
CA LEU A 163 -10.11 -4.04 7.34
C LEU A 163 -9.61 -4.91 6.19
N GLY A 164 -10.11 -6.15 6.14
CA GLY A 164 -9.84 -7.02 5.00
C GLY A 164 -8.41 -7.58 4.99
N GLY A 165 -8.03 -8.10 3.83
CA GLY A 165 -6.70 -8.69 3.59
C GLY A 165 -6.58 -10.12 4.09
N TYR A 166 -5.34 -10.60 4.15
CA TYR A 166 -5.02 -12.01 4.42
C TYR A 166 -3.93 -12.10 5.49
N GLN A 167 -4.08 -13.05 6.43
CA GLN A 167 -3.05 -13.37 7.43
C GLN A 167 -2.13 -14.49 6.94
N SER A 168 -2.65 -15.39 6.12
CA SER A 168 -1.93 -16.49 5.48
C SER A 168 -2.54 -16.77 4.10
N GLU A 169 -1.96 -17.69 3.35
CA GLU A 169 -2.45 -18.07 2.01
C GLU A 169 -3.86 -18.67 2.03
N SER A 170 -4.23 -19.33 3.13
CA SER A 170 -5.53 -19.99 3.30
C SER A 170 -6.48 -19.23 4.21
N GLN A 171 -6.06 -18.12 4.83
CA GLN A 171 -6.83 -17.43 5.86
C GLN A 171 -6.97 -15.93 5.62
N LYS A 172 -8.21 -15.49 5.37
CA LYS A 172 -8.60 -14.08 5.37
C LYS A 172 -8.48 -13.48 6.77
N ARG A 173 -8.16 -12.20 6.86
CA ARG A 173 -8.11 -11.45 8.12
C ARG A 173 -9.46 -10.87 8.49
N MET A 174 -10.18 -11.51 9.42
CA MET A 174 -11.53 -11.09 9.81
C MET A 174 -11.58 -9.95 10.84
N GLN A 175 -10.44 -9.57 11.43
CA GLN A 175 -10.35 -8.54 12.45
C GLN A 175 -10.41 -7.13 11.86
N CYS A 176 -10.92 -6.19 12.67
CA CYS A 176 -10.85 -4.75 12.42
C CYS A 176 -9.75 -4.13 13.29
N THR A 177 -9.03 -3.14 12.77
CA THR A 177 -7.96 -2.46 13.52
C THR A 177 -8.03 -0.96 13.28
N SER A 178 -8.02 -0.16 14.34
CA SER A 178 -7.82 1.27 14.23
C SER A 178 -6.35 1.62 14.35
N VAL A 179 -5.87 2.50 13.48
CA VAL A 179 -4.52 3.04 13.47
C VAL A 179 -4.59 4.55 13.54
N ALA A 180 -3.92 5.16 14.51
CA ALA A 180 -3.80 6.61 14.63
C ALA A 180 -2.33 7.00 14.45
N LEU A 181 -2.07 8.01 13.60
CA LEU A 181 -0.75 8.61 13.46
C LEU A 181 -0.73 9.97 14.14
N ASP A 182 0.26 10.20 15.00
CA ASP A 182 0.49 11.46 15.69
C ASP A 182 1.98 11.82 15.68
N ASP A 183 2.36 12.86 16.43
CA ASP A 183 3.75 13.34 16.48
C ASP A 183 4.69 12.37 17.19
N VAL A 184 4.15 11.49 18.04
CA VAL A 184 4.94 10.47 18.75
C VAL A 184 5.17 9.27 17.84
N GLY A 185 4.17 8.88 17.06
CA GLY A 185 4.32 7.88 16.03
C GLY A 185 3.00 7.24 15.61
N ILE A 186 2.98 5.91 15.59
CA ILE A 186 1.83 5.11 15.20
C ILE A 186 1.25 4.38 16.42
N ARG A 187 -0.06 4.45 16.59
CA ARG A 187 -0.81 3.72 17.62
C ARG A 187 -1.79 2.77 16.96
N ILE A 188 -1.63 1.47 17.22
CA ILE A 188 -2.45 0.40 16.66
C ILE A 188 -3.34 -0.17 17.76
N LYS A 189 -4.65 -0.26 17.51
CA LYS A 189 -5.61 -0.83 18.46
C LYS A 189 -6.59 -1.76 17.76
N SER A 190 -6.80 -2.94 18.33
CA SER A 190 -7.86 -3.85 17.91
C SER A 190 -9.23 -3.20 18.09
N ARG A 191 -10.16 -3.48 17.17
CA ARG A 191 -11.55 -3.04 17.21
C ARG A 191 -12.46 -4.24 17.03
N GLU A 192 -13.68 -4.12 17.53
CA GLU A 192 -14.72 -5.09 17.23
C GLU A 192 -14.94 -5.13 15.70
N PRO A 193 -14.87 -6.32 15.06
CA PRO A 193 -15.15 -6.44 13.65
C PRO A 193 -16.64 -6.23 13.38
N PRO A 194 -17.01 -5.82 12.15
CA PRO A 194 -18.42 -5.82 11.78
C PRO A 194 -18.97 -7.25 11.82
N GLN A 195 -20.30 -7.38 11.92
CA GLN A 195 -20.95 -8.67 11.75
C GLN A 195 -20.86 -9.11 10.29
N TRP A 196 -19.87 -9.94 9.99
CA TRP A 196 -19.68 -10.49 8.66
C TRP A 196 -20.80 -11.45 8.29
N SER A 197 -21.33 -11.33 7.07
CA SER A 197 -22.30 -12.29 6.54
C SER A 197 -21.66 -13.68 6.37
N SER A 198 -22.51 -14.70 6.21
CA SER A 198 -22.04 -16.05 5.90
C SER A 198 -21.22 -16.08 4.61
N ASP A 199 -21.69 -15.38 3.57
CA ASP A 199 -21.01 -15.34 2.27
C ASP A 199 -19.60 -14.76 2.38
N ILE A 200 -19.43 -13.65 3.11
CA ILE A 200 -18.11 -13.05 3.34
C ILE A 200 -17.22 -13.98 4.18
N SER A 201 -17.80 -14.57 5.21
CA SER A 201 -17.04 -15.43 6.14
C SER A 201 -16.55 -16.71 5.46
N GLN A 202 -17.41 -17.35 4.66
CA GLN A 202 -17.15 -18.63 3.99
C GLN A 202 -16.36 -18.48 2.69
N SER A 203 -16.45 -17.32 2.00
CA SER A 203 -15.71 -17.12 0.76
C SER A 203 -14.21 -17.27 0.95
N ARG A 204 -13.51 -17.93 0.02
CA ARG A 204 -12.06 -18.10 0.10
C ARG A 204 -11.30 -16.76 -0.03
N THR A 205 -11.80 -15.86 -0.86
CA THR A 205 -11.12 -14.61 -1.22
C THR A 205 -12.06 -13.42 -1.12
N TRP A 206 -11.48 -12.27 -0.82
CA TRP A 206 -12.16 -10.99 -0.93
C TRP A 206 -11.23 -9.93 -1.53
N PHE A 207 -11.81 -8.85 -2.01
CA PHE A 207 -11.09 -7.67 -2.43
C PHE A 207 -12.00 -6.46 -2.26
N GLY A 208 -11.44 -5.26 -2.42
CA GLY A 208 -12.22 -4.08 -2.17
C GLY A 208 -11.37 -2.82 -2.21
N GLY A 209 -12.00 -1.73 -1.79
CA GLY A 209 -11.38 -0.41 -1.83
C GLY A 209 -11.99 0.54 -0.82
N ASN A 210 -11.23 1.59 -0.53
CA ASN A 210 -11.67 2.70 0.30
C ASN A 210 -12.69 3.55 -0.47
N LEU A 211 -13.82 3.89 0.17
CA LEU A 211 -14.83 4.82 -0.35
C LEU A 211 -14.77 6.21 0.32
N GLU A 212 -13.69 6.45 1.07
CA GLU A 212 -13.43 7.59 1.95
C GLU A 212 -14.42 7.69 3.13
N LYS A 213 -14.16 8.66 4.03
CA LYS A 213 -15.04 8.99 5.16
C LYS A 213 -15.42 7.78 6.03
N GLY A 214 -14.43 6.92 6.29
CA GLY A 214 -14.58 5.72 7.11
C GLY A 214 -15.36 4.58 6.45
N SER A 215 -15.66 4.69 5.15
CA SER A 215 -16.39 3.68 4.39
C SER A 215 -15.45 2.86 3.49
N ALA A 216 -15.77 1.59 3.32
CA ALA A 216 -15.05 0.66 2.45
C ALA A 216 -16.05 -0.22 1.69
N LEU A 217 -15.70 -0.56 0.46
CA LEU A 217 -16.39 -1.58 -0.34
C LEU A 217 -15.62 -2.88 -0.21
N ILE A 218 -16.32 -3.99 0.05
CA ILE A 218 -15.77 -5.34 0.05
C ILE A 218 -16.62 -6.19 -0.89
N ALA A 219 -15.97 -6.95 -1.75
CA ALA A 219 -16.56 -7.88 -2.69
C ALA A 219 -15.99 -9.29 -2.46
N VAL A 220 -16.83 -10.29 -2.70
CA VAL A 220 -16.48 -11.71 -2.70
C VAL A 220 -16.99 -12.36 -3.99
N PRO A 221 -16.28 -13.35 -4.54
CA PRO A 221 -16.79 -14.09 -5.69
C PRO A 221 -18.04 -14.88 -5.29
N SER A 222 -19.03 -14.90 -6.18
CA SER A 222 -20.19 -15.79 -6.09
C SER A 222 -19.81 -17.20 -6.56
N GLU A 223 -20.31 -18.23 -5.87
CA GLU A 223 -20.16 -19.62 -6.30
C GLU A 223 -21.41 -20.06 -7.07
N GLY A 224 -21.25 -20.51 -8.31
CA GLY A 224 -22.36 -21.03 -9.13
C GLY A 224 -22.00 -21.21 -10.61
N ASN A 225 -22.47 -22.31 -11.22
CA ASN A 225 -22.27 -22.64 -12.65
C ASN A 225 -23.25 -21.90 -13.58
N THR A 226 -24.16 -21.10 -13.05
CA THR A 226 -25.05 -20.27 -13.86
C THR A 226 -24.41 -18.90 -14.00
N ALA A 227 -24.12 -18.51 -15.24
CA ALA A 227 -23.86 -17.12 -15.61
C ALA A 227 -25.15 -16.30 -15.43
N SER A 228 -25.66 -16.20 -14.21
CA SER A 228 -26.67 -15.22 -13.85
C SER A 228 -25.91 -13.91 -13.61
N PRO A 229 -26.16 -12.84 -14.38
CA PRO A 229 -25.70 -11.52 -13.96
C PRO A 229 -26.30 -11.24 -12.59
N ASP A 230 -25.47 -10.88 -11.62
CA ASP A 230 -25.93 -10.41 -10.32
C ASP A 230 -26.88 -9.21 -10.57
N VAL A 231 -28.14 -9.33 -10.13
CA VAL A 231 -29.19 -8.29 -10.26
C VAL A 231 -29.11 -7.32 -9.10
#